data_AF-A0A2H0P2E8-F1
#
_entry.id   AF-A0A2H0P2E8-F1
#
_cell.length_a   1.000
_cell.length_b   1.000
_cell.length_c   1.000
_cell.angle_alpha   90.00
_cell.angle_beta   90.00
_cell.angle_gamma   90.00
#
_symmetry.space_group_name_H-M   'P 1'
#
loop_
_entity.id
_entity.type
_entity.pdbx_description
1 polymer ?
#
loop_
_entity_poly.entity_id
_entity_poly.type
_entity_poly.pdbx_seq_one_letter_code
_entity_poly.pdbx_strand_id
1 'polypeptide(L)'
;MKRAVIRLAIAALSMPLAASAVKAQDKPLPSLNQSAPSPDRRTLSQLVKTLMTSGLDGKYDNGYAQAGGLSGPMPLKAAVAPIGDEVRRCHIVYEADKAAGNRPVCIKLVRTKKTKNNLEERHYRINLDGKLEAAITLRNKRDGKGKGMKEGRSRVVEDINSPEIQKAFKTEMAFWLKDWLRKQKRPAAKKPAAK
;
A
#
# COMPACT_ATOMS: atom_id res chain seq x y z
N MET A 1 44.57 -13.88 -65.92
CA MET A 1 43.93 -13.22 -64.76
C MET A 1 43.35 -11.89 -65.26
N LYS A 2 42.03 -11.68 -65.16
CA LYS A 2 41.28 -10.64 -65.90
C LYS A 2 40.38 -9.81 -64.97
N ARG A 3 40.43 -8.48 -65.17
CA ARG A 3 39.43 -7.41 -64.84
C ARG A 3 39.27 -7.14 -63.33
N ALA A 4 38.91 -5.95 -62.84
CA ALA A 4 38.25 -4.76 -63.37
C ALA A 4 38.56 -3.56 -62.40
N VAL A 5 38.71 -2.29 -62.82
CA VAL A 5 37.68 -1.26 -63.11
C VAL A 5 37.20 -0.43 -61.89
N ILE A 6 37.15 0.90 -62.10
CA ILE A 6 36.29 1.98 -61.52
C ILE A 6 36.73 2.82 -60.29
N ARG A 7 36.93 4.12 -60.59
CA ARG A 7 36.42 5.41 -60.02
C ARG A 7 36.11 5.51 -58.52
N LEU A 8 36.32 6.71 -57.93
CA LEU A 8 35.28 7.74 -57.77
C LEU A 8 35.84 9.02 -57.12
N ALA A 9 35.43 10.18 -57.63
CA ALA A 9 35.64 11.50 -57.03
C ALA A 9 34.38 11.92 -56.27
N ILE A 10 34.53 12.64 -55.15
CA ILE A 10 33.42 13.32 -54.46
C ILE A 10 33.81 14.78 -54.27
N ALA A 11 33.04 15.66 -54.91
CA ALA A 11 33.02 17.09 -54.68
C ALA A 11 31.80 17.44 -53.81
N ALA A 12 32.00 18.36 -52.87
CA ALA A 12 30.97 18.95 -52.04
C ALA A 12 30.26 20.08 -52.80
N LEU A 13 28.94 20.23 -52.58
CA LEU A 13 28.23 21.51 -52.69
C LEU A 13 26.79 21.43 -52.14
N SER A 14 26.42 22.53 -51.47
CA SER A 14 25.10 23.19 -51.36
C SER A 14 23.92 22.55 -50.62
N MET A 15 23.46 23.31 -49.59
CA MET A 15 22.08 23.75 -49.18
C MET A 15 20.85 23.26 -50.01
N PRO A 16 19.57 23.30 -49.53
CA PRO A 16 18.97 24.22 -48.53
C PRO A 16 17.89 23.65 -47.57
N LEU A 17 17.37 24.54 -46.69
CA LEU A 17 16.18 24.39 -45.85
C LEU A 17 14.90 24.20 -46.69
N ALA A 18 14.08 23.19 -46.34
CA ALA A 18 12.69 23.11 -46.78
C ALA A 18 11.80 22.62 -45.63
N ALA A 19 10.77 23.40 -45.33
CA ALA A 19 9.70 23.05 -44.43
C ALA A 19 8.87 21.89 -44.98
N SER A 20 8.52 20.94 -44.12
CA SER A 20 7.48 19.95 -44.40
C SER A 20 6.54 19.86 -43.21
N ALA A 21 5.31 20.29 -43.45
CA ALA A 21 4.16 20.10 -42.59
C ALA A 21 3.85 18.61 -42.49
N VAL A 22 3.95 18.04 -41.30
CA VAL A 22 3.45 16.68 -41.02
C VAL A 22 2.12 16.82 -40.30
N LYS A 23 1.07 16.35 -40.98
CA LYS A 23 -0.26 16.04 -40.43
C LYS A 23 -0.11 15.22 -39.15
N ALA A 24 -0.42 15.80 -38.00
CA ALA A 24 -0.67 15.05 -36.78
C ALA A 24 -1.98 14.26 -36.98
N GLN A 25 -1.85 12.94 -37.07
CA GLN A 25 -2.99 12.03 -36.96
C GLN A 25 -3.49 12.08 -35.51
N ASP A 26 -4.69 12.61 -35.31
CA ASP A 26 -5.51 12.39 -34.12
C ASP A 26 -5.82 10.89 -34.02
N LYS A 27 -4.96 10.16 -33.29
CA LYS A 27 -5.36 8.92 -32.64
C LYS A 27 -5.78 9.27 -31.22
N PRO A 28 -7.03 9.03 -30.81
CA PRO A 28 -7.40 9.17 -29.41
C PRO A 28 -6.53 8.21 -28.60
N LEU A 29 -5.79 8.76 -27.63
CA LEU A 29 -5.10 7.97 -26.62
C LEU A 29 -6.11 7.01 -25.97
N PRO A 30 -5.74 5.75 -25.69
CA PRO A 30 -6.54 4.91 -24.82
C PRO A 30 -6.70 5.63 -23.48
N SER A 31 -7.95 5.87 -23.09
CA SER A 31 -8.34 6.49 -21.84
C SER A 31 -7.70 5.75 -20.67
N LEU A 32 -6.67 6.36 -20.10
CA LEU A 32 -6.08 5.97 -18.83
C LEU A 32 -7.13 6.18 -17.71
N ASN A 33 -7.21 5.18 -16.85
CA ASN A 33 -7.75 5.24 -15.49
C ASN A 33 -9.27 5.41 -15.35
N GLN A 34 -9.99 4.29 -15.51
CA GLN A 34 -11.01 3.98 -14.51
C GLN A 34 -10.30 3.68 -13.18
N SER A 35 -9.98 4.75 -12.46
CA SER A 35 -9.56 4.69 -11.08
C SER A 35 -10.63 3.93 -10.30
N ALA A 36 -10.19 2.91 -9.58
CA ALA A 36 -11.07 2.14 -8.71
C ALA A 36 -11.86 3.07 -7.78
N PRO A 37 -13.11 2.73 -7.41
CA PRO A 37 -13.87 3.55 -6.48
C PRO A 37 -13.06 3.75 -5.21
N SER A 38 -12.70 5.01 -4.94
CA SER A 38 -12.13 5.40 -3.65
C SER A 38 -13.08 4.95 -2.55
N PRO A 39 -12.58 4.49 -1.40
CA PRO A 39 -13.44 4.28 -0.24
C PRO A 39 -14.26 5.55 0.00
N ASP A 40 -15.58 5.42 0.19
CA ASP A 40 -16.44 6.57 0.50
C ASP A 40 -15.82 7.31 1.70
N ARG A 41 -15.38 8.55 1.48
CA ARG A 41 -14.68 9.40 2.46
C ARG A 41 -15.42 9.44 3.80
N ARG A 42 -16.76 9.30 3.78
CA ARG A 42 -17.59 9.19 4.98
C ARG A 42 -17.29 7.93 5.79
N THR A 43 -17.21 6.76 5.13
CA THR A 43 -16.91 5.48 5.79
C THR A 43 -15.50 5.45 6.38
N LEU A 44 -14.53 6.04 5.67
CA LEU A 44 -13.16 6.17 6.18
C LEU A 44 -13.11 7.08 7.41
N SER A 45 -13.80 8.21 7.37
CA SER A 45 -13.90 9.13 8.51
C SER A 45 -14.56 8.45 9.72
N GLN A 46 -15.55 7.58 9.49
CA GLN A 46 -16.15 6.77 10.55
C GLN A 46 -15.16 5.76 11.15
N LEU A 47 -14.40 5.05 10.32
CA LEU A 47 -13.34 4.15 10.77
C LEU A 47 -12.34 4.91 11.66
N VAL A 48 -11.92 6.09 11.20
CA VAL A 48 -11.00 6.95 11.94
C VAL A 48 -11.56 7.29 13.31
N LYS A 49 -12.78 7.84 13.36
CA LYS A 49 -13.45 8.21 14.62
C LYS A 49 -13.61 7.02 15.56
N THR A 50 -14.08 5.87 15.06
CA THR A 50 -14.27 4.67 15.88
C THR A 50 -12.96 4.22 16.52
N LEU A 51 -11.88 4.12 15.74
CA LEU A 51 -10.57 3.74 16.27
C LEU A 51 -9.99 4.76 17.25
N MET A 52 -10.24 6.06 17.06
CA MET A 52 -9.84 7.08 18.02
C MET A 52 -10.52 6.87 19.38
N THR A 53 -11.79 6.46 19.39
CA THR A 53 -12.59 6.29 20.61
C THR A 53 -12.46 4.92 21.27
N SER A 54 -12.27 3.85 20.50
CA SER A 54 -12.34 2.47 20.99
C SER A 54 -11.10 1.64 20.65
N GLY A 55 -10.10 2.23 19.99
CA GLY A 55 -8.87 1.55 19.64
C GLY A 55 -7.96 1.35 20.84
N LEU A 56 -7.20 0.26 20.81
CA LEU A 56 -6.12 -0.03 21.74
C LEU A 56 -5.00 1.00 21.54
N ASP A 57 -4.53 1.58 22.63
CA ASP A 57 -3.33 2.42 22.61
C ASP A 57 -2.09 1.59 22.31
N GLY A 58 -1.19 2.16 21.52
CA GLY A 58 0.09 1.54 21.23
C GLY A 58 1.09 2.55 20.69
N LYS A 59 2.25 2.03 20.32
CA LYS A 59 3.33 2.80 19.72
C LYS A 59 4.02 1.96 18.65
N TYR A 60 4.35 2.59 17.53
CA TYR A 60 5.32 2.05 16.59
C TYR A 60 6.72 2.27 17.17
N ASP A 61 7.43 1.21 17.55
CA ASP A 61 8.84 1.32 17.93
C ASP A 61 9.72 1.50 16.68
N ASN A 62 10.93 2.06 16.85
CA ASN A 62 11.81 2.48 15.75
C ASN A 62 11.95 1.44 14.62
N GLY A 63 12.20 0.17 14.95
CA GLY A 63 12.34 -0.89 13.95
C GLY A 63 11.06 -1.14 13.14
N TYR A 64 9.88 -1.13 13.78
CA TYR A 64 8.60 -1.33 13.11
C TYR A 64 8.10 -0.06 12.39
N ALA A 65 8.43 1.11 12.92
CA ALA A 65 8.18 2.40 12.28
C ALA A 65 8.90 2.46 10.93
N GLN A 66 10.22 2.26 10.92
CA GLN A 66 11.05 2.25 9.72
C GLN A 66 10.64 1.14 8.75
N ALA A 67 10.40 -0.08 9.24
CA ALA A 67 9.97 -1.20 8.40
C ALA A 67 8.66 -0.90 7.65
N GLY A 68 7.75 -0.14 8.28
CA GLY A 68 6.52 0.32 7.68
C GLY A 68 6.57 1.75 7.07
N GLY A 69 7.75 2.32 6.84
CA GLY A 69 7.91 3.62 6.16
C GLY A 69 7.49 4.85 6.98
N LEU A 70 7.74 4.86 8.29
CA LEU A 70 7.61 6.02 9.18
C LEU A 70 8.99 6.51 9.63
N SER A 71 9.10 7.80 9.94
CA SER A 71 10.36 8.50 10.26
C SER A 71 10.89 8.26 11.67
N GLY A 72 10.10 7.67 12.56
CA GLY A 72 10.48 7.44 13.96
C GLY A 72 9.34 6.86 14.77
N PRO A 73 9.47 6.78 16.10
CA PRO A 73 8.45 6.19 16.92
C PRO A 73 7.19 7.05 16.92
N MET A 74 6.04 6.44 16.66
CA MET A 74 4.79 7.16 16.52
C MET A 74 3.70 6.55 17.40
N PRO A 75 2.95 7.36 18.18
CA PRO A 75 1.78 6.87 18.88
C PRO A 75 0.74 6.36 17.87
N LEU A 76 -0.04 5.36 18.28
CA LEU A 76 -1.09 4.80 17.45
C LEU A 76 -2.30 4.36 18.28
N LYS A 77 -3.45 4.30 17.61
CA LYS A 77 -4.65 3.61 18.07
C LYS A 77 -4.92 2.43 17.13
N ALA A 78 -5.21 1.26 17.67
CA ALA A 78 -5.33 0.03 16.88
C ALA A 78 -6.64 -0.73 17.13
N ALA A 79 -7.18 -1.34 16.08
CA ALA A 79 -8.08 -2.47 16.20
C ALA A 79 -7.39 -3.75 15.70
N VAL A 80 -7.73 -4.86 16.34
CA VAL A 80 -7.23 -6.20 15.99
C VAL A 80 -8.42 -7.11 15.69
N ALA A 81 -8.33 -7.86 14.60
CA ALA A 81 -9.32 -8.84 14.20
C ALA A 81 -8.62 -10.17 13.87
N PRO A 82 -8.64 -11.16 14.78
CA PRO A 82 -8.20 -12.52 14.48
C PRO A 82 -9.21 -13.21 13.54
N ILE A 83 -8.70 -13.89 12.51
CA ILE A 83 -9.48 -14.62 11.50
C ILE A 83 -8.74 -15.93 11.19
N GLY A 84 -9.11 -17.02 11.85
CA GLY A 84 -8.37 -18.28 11.77
C GLY A 84 -6.90 -18.08 12.18
N ASP A 85 -5.97 -18.50 11.33
CA ASP A 85 -4.52 -18.35 11.54
C ASP A 85 -3.97 -16.96 11.12
N GLU A 86 -4.85 -16.05 10.72
CA GLU A 86 -4.50 -14.70 10.32
C GLU A 86 -4.90 -13.67 11.37
N VAL A 87 -4.08 -12.63 11.51
CA VAL A 87 -4.40 -11.47 12.35
C VAL A 87 -4.39 -10.24 11.46
N ARG A 88 -5.55 -9.59 11.36
CA ARG A 88 -5.67 -8.29 10.70
C ARG A 88 -5.60 -7.20 11.76
N ARG A 89 -4.88 -6.13 11.47
CA ARG A 89 -4.80 -4.95 12.34
C ARG A 89 -5.00 -3.69 11.52
N CYS A 90 -5.75 -2.75 12.08
CA CYS A 90 -5.93 -1.41 11.53
C CYS A 90 -5.45 -0.41 12.56
N HIS A 91 -4.44 0.38 12.19
CA HIS A 91 -3.82 1.37 13.04
C HIS A 91 -4.09 2.77 12.49
N ILE A 92 -4.42 3.72 13.35
CA ILE A 92 -4.28 5.14 13.07
C ILE A 92 -2.97 5.56 13.69
N VAL A 93 -2.08 6.08 12.86
CA VAL A 93 -0.78 6.59 13.29
C VAL A 93 -0.89 8.09 13.48
N TYR A 94 -0.34 8.59 14.57
CA TYR A 94 -0.30 10.00 14.88
C TYR A 94 1.11 10.54 14.79
N GLU A 95 1.22 11.79 14.36
CA GLU A 95 2.42 12.57 14.56
C GLU A 95 2.36 13.22 15.94
N ALA A 96 3.47 13.17 16.67
CA ALA A 96 3.59 13.84 17.95
C ALA A 96 3.75 15.35 17.70
N ASP A 97 2.63 16.06 17.55
CA ASP A 97 2.65 17.52 17.48
C ASP A 97 2.82 18.07 18.91
N LYS A 98 3.92 18.80 19.11
CA LYS A 98 4.28 19.40 20.40
C LYS A 98 3.33 20.54 20.80
N ALA A 99 2.57 21.11 19.87
CA ALA A 99 1.75 22.29 20.12
C ALA A 99 0.23 22.02 20.20
N ALA A 100 -0.28 20.97 19.55
CA ALA A 100 -1.73 20.74 19.40
C ALA A 100 -2.22 19.33 19.78
N GLY A 101 -1.35 18.48 20.33
CA GLY A 101 -1.66 17.09 20.63
C GLY A 101 -1.52 16.16 19.42
N ASN A 102 -1.81 14.87 19.59
CA ASN A 102 -1.58 13.86 18.56
C ASN A 102 -2.50 14.05 17.34
N ARG A 103 -1.93 14.44 16.18
CA ARG A 103 -2.67 14.58 14.91
C ARG A 103 -2.58 13.28 14.10
N PRO A 104 -3.70 12.69 13.64
CA PRO A 104 -3.64 11.52 12.78
C PRO A 104 -2.98 11.90 11.45
N VAL A 105 -2.06 11.07 10.97
CA VAL A 105 -1.32 11.31 9.72
C VAL A 105 -1.62 10.25 8.68
N CYS A 106 -1.77 8.98 9.08
CA CYS A 106 -2.08 7.91 8.15
C CYS A 106 -2.81 6.76 8.84
N ILE A 107 -3.40 5.90 8.01
CA ILE A 107 -3.93 4.61 8.42
C ILE A 107 -2.95 3.55 7.95
N LYS A 108 -2.63 2.60 8.83
CA LYS A 108 -1.87 1.41 8.47
C LYS A 108 -2.70 0.17 8.64
N LEU A 109 -2.78 -0.62 7.58
CA LEU A 109 -3.37 -1.96 7.63
C LEU A 109 -2.25 -2.98 7.67
N VAL A 110 -2.31 -3.89 8.62
CA VAL A 110 -1.34 -4.96 8.78
C VAL A 110 -2.04 -6.29 8.77
N ARG A 111 -1.67 -7.16 7.84
CA ARG A 111 -2.13 -8.54 7.80
C ARG A 111 -0.96 -9.46 8.13
N THR A 112 -1.02 -10.11 9.29
CA THR A 112 -0.07 -11.14 9.68
C THR A 112 -0.65 -12.50 9.36
N LYS A 113 0.09 -13.30 8.60
CA LYS A 113 -0.16 -14.72 8.41
C LYS A 113 0.98 -15.49 9.06
N LYS A 114 0.65 -16.31 10.06
CA LYS A 114 1.63 -17.16 10.74
C LYS A 114 1.39 -18.60 10.31
N THR A 115 2.44 -19.25 9.82
CA THR A 115 2.48 -20.69 9.63
C THR A 115 3.55 -21.30 10.53
N LYS A 116 3.61 -22.64 10.62
CA LYS A 116 4.56 -23.35 11.48
C LYS A 116 6.02 -22.86 11.33
N ASN A 117 6.42 -22.52 10.11
CA ASN A 117 7.80 -22.16 9.77
C ASN A 117 7.95 -20.76 9.16
N ASN A 118 6.87 -19.98 9.06
CA ASN A 118 6.92 -18.69 8.38
C ASN A 118 6.01 -17.66 9.05
N LEU A 119 6.45 -16.41 9.03
CA LEU A 119 5.64 -15.27 9.42
C LEU A 119 5.73 -14.28 8.27
N GLU A 120 4.59 -14.03 7.64
CA GLU A 120 4.43 -13.01 6.61
C GLU A 120 3.57 -11.88 7.17
N GLU A 121 4.05 -10.64 7.07
CA GLU A 121 3.26 -9.46 7.36
C GLU A 121 3.19 -8.57 6.14
N ARG A 122 1.98 -8.26 5.70
CA ARG A 122 1.75 -7.25 4.69
C ARG A 122 1.30 -5.98 5.36
N HIS A 123 1.99 -4.89 5.05
CA HIS A 123 1.75 -3.55 5.56
C HIS A 123 1.29 -2.67 4.41
N TYR A 124 0.13 -2.05 4.57
CA TYR A 124 -0.38 -1.03 3.65
C TYR A 124 -0.44 0.30 4.39
N ARG A 125 0.26 1.31 3.88
CA ARG A 125 0.18 2.68 4.36
C ARG A 125 -0.80 3.46 3.48
N ILE A 126 -1.76 4.09 4.12
CA ILE A 126 -2.89 4.74 3.47
C ILE A 126 -2.98 6.17 3.99
N ASN A 127 -3.13 7.13 3.09
CA ASN A 127 -3.43 8.48 3.50
C ASN A 127 -4.84 8.59 4.09
N LEU A 128 -5.15 9.73 4.72
CA LEU A 128 -6.47 9.95 5.32
C LEU A 128 -7.60 10.14 4.31
N ASP A 129 -7.28 10.23 3.02
CA ASP A 129 -8.26 10.21 1.91
C ASP A 129 -8.53 8.78 1.39
N GLY A 130 -7.84 7.77 1.94
CA GLY A 130 -8.05 6.36 1.61
C GLY A 130 -7.27 5.85 0.41
N LYS A 131 -6.31 6.63 -0.10
CA LYS A 131 -5.40 6.22 -1.18
C LYS A 131 -4.19 5.47 -0.60
N LEU A 132 -3.82 4.37 -1.26
CA LEU A 132 -2.63 3.59 -0.93
C LEU A 132 -1.37 4.40 -1.29
N GLU A 133 -0.51 4.64 -0.30
CA GLU A 133 0.78 5.34 -0.47
C GLU A 133 1.96 4.37 -0.58
N ALA A 134 1.92 3.27 0.18
CA ALA A 134 2.98 2.28 0.17
C ALA A 134 2.45 0.89 0.55
N ALA A 135 3.05 -0.14 -0.04
CA ALA A 135 2.83 -1.53 0.30
C ALA A 135 4.18 -2.21 0.59
N ILE A 136 4.27 -2.93 1.70
CA ILE A 136 5.50 -3.60 2.14
C ILE A 136 5.15 -4.99 2.64
N THR A 137 5.90 -5.99 2.17
CA THR A 137 5.84 -7.35 2.70
C THR A 137 7.07 -7.63 3.54
N LEU A 138 6.86 -8.04 4.79
CA LEU A 138 7.88 -8.56 5.68
C LEU A 138 7.75 -10.08 5.76
N ARG A 139 8.85 -10.80 5.56
CA ARG A 139 8.90 -12.26 5.77
C ARG A 139 10.11 -12.60 6.64
N ASN A 140 10.01 -13.60 7.51
CA ASN A 140 11.21 -14.10 8.17
C ASN A 140 12.17 -14.69 7.13
N LYS A 141 13.47 -14.37 7.20
CA LYS A 141 14.47 -15.12 6.43
C LYS A 141 14.45 -16.57 6.89
N ARG A 142 14.73 -17.48 5.96
CA ARG A 142 14.99 -18.88 6.27
C ARG A 142 16.49 -19.07 6.38
N ASP A 143 16.93 -19.91 7.32
CA ASP A 143 18.31 -20.39 7.34
C ASP A 143 18.55 -21.36 6.17
N GLY A 144 19.81 -21.79 5.99
CA GLY A 144 20.18 -22.79 4.97
C GLY A 144 19.51 -24.15 5.15
N LYS A 145 18.77 -24.39 6.25
CA LYS A 145 17.99 -25.59 6.53
C LYS A 145 16.47 -25.36 6.36
N GLY A 146 16.06 -24.20 5.85
CA GLY A 146 14.66 -23.85 5.60
C GLY A 146 13.87 -23.44 6.84
N LYS A 147 14.49 -23.31 8.02
CA LYS A 147 13.86 -22.89 9.28
C LYS A 147 13.83 -21.37 9.35
N GLY A 148 12.72 -20.79 9.81
CA GLY A 148 12.59 -19.34 9.97
C GLY A 148 13.53 -18.81 11.05
N MET A 149 14.42 -17.89 10.68
CA MET A 149 15.25 -17.14 11.63
C MET A 149 14.45 -15.97 12.19
N LYS A 150 14.48 -15.82 13.53
CA LYS A 150 13.85 -14.67 14.22
C LYS A 150 14.56 -13.36 13.90
N GLU A 151 15.87 -13.42 13.67
CA GLU A 151 16.71 -12.28 13.31
C GLU A 151 16.92 -12.28 11.80
N GLY A 152 16.55 -11.16 11.16
CA GLY A 152 16.63 -11.01 9.70
C GLY A 152 15.29 -11.22 8.99
N ARG A 153 14.29 -10.38 9.25
CA ARG A 153 13.15 -10.29 8.33
C ARG A 153 13.62 -9.72 6.99
N SER A 154 13.26 -10.35 5.87
CA SER A 154 13.36 -9.71 4.56
C SER A 154 12.22 -8.70 4.41
N ARG A 155 12.54 -7.56 3.81
CA ARG A 155 11.61 -6.48 3.50
C ARG A 155 11.54 -6.33 1.99
N VAL A 156 10.34 -6.45 1.44
CA VAL A 156 10.06 -6.21 0.03
C VAL A 156 9.13 -5.01 -0.06
N VAL A 157 9.55 -3.96 -0.76
CA VAL A 157 8.66 -2.86 -1.14
C VAL A 157 7.92 -3.31 -2.38
N GLU A 158 6.60 -3.38 -2.27
CA GLU A 158 5.74 -3.87 -3.34
C GLU A 158 5.35 -2.72 -4.27
N ASP A 159 5.17 -3.00 -5.56
CA ASP A 159 4.59 -2.02 -6.48
C ASP A 159 3.10 -1.82 -6.18
N ILE A 160 2.75 -0.61 -5.74
CA ILE A 160 1.36 -0.25 -5.41
C ILE A 160 0.44 -0.29 -6.62
N ASN A 161 0.96 -0.21 -7.84
CA ASN A 161 0.18 -0.28 -9.07
C ASN A 161 -0.03 -1.72 -9.56
N SER A 162 0.64 -2.70 -8.95
CA SER A 162 0.44 -4.11 -9.26
C SER A 162 -1.02 -4.51 -9.04
N PRO A 163 -1.68 -5.18 -10.01
CA PRO A 163 -3.06 -5.64 -9.87
C PRO A 163 -3.29 -6.52 -8.64
N GLU A 164 -2.29 -7.33 -8.27
CA GLU A 164 -2.36 -8.22 -7.10
C GLU A 164 -2.41 -7.42 -5.80
N ILE A 165 -1.55 -6.41 -5.67
CA ILE A 165 -1.47 -5.52 -4.51
C ILE A 165 -2.74 -4.68 -4.41
N GLN A 166 -3.22 -4.13 -5.52
CA GLN A 166 -4.48 -3.38 -5.58
C GLN A 166 -5.68 -4.24 -5.16
N LYS A 167 -5.76 -5.49 -5.63
CA LYS A 167 -6.82 -6.42 -5.25
C LYS A 167 -6.76 -6.77 -3.76
N ALA A 168 -5.58 -7.08 -3.24
CA ALA A 168 -5.38 -7.38 -1.83
C ALA A 168 -5.71 -6.18 -0.93
N PHE A 169 -5.27 -4.98 -1.32
CA PHE A 169 -5.57 -3.72 -0.64
C PHE A 169 -7.07 -3.43 -0.60
N LYS A 170 -7.79 -3.52 -1.74
CA LYS A 170 -9.24 -3.32 -1.80
C LYS A 170 -10.00 -4.29 -0.90
N THR A 171 -9.56 -5.54 -0.87
CA THR A 171 -10.15 -6.57 0.00
C THR A 171 -9.96 -6.22 1.47
N GLU A 172 -8.77 -5.75 1.84
CA GLU A 172 -8.48 -5.34 3.22
C GLU A 172 -9.27 -4.09 3.61
N MET A 173 -9.33 -3.08 2.74
CA MET A 173 -10.15 -1.89 2.95
C MET A 173 -11.63 -2.22 3.11
N ALA A 174 -12.16 -3.09 2.25
CA ALA A 174 -13.56 -3.51 2.34
C ALA A 174 -13.88 -4.18 3.67
N PHE A 175 -12.97 -5.03 4.18
CA PHE A 175 -13.13 -5.67 5.48
C PHE A 175 -13.27 -4.63 6.61
N TRP A 176 -12.36 -3.65 6.69
CA TRP A 176 -12.38 -2.66 7.76
C TRP A 176 -13.55 -1.68 7.65
N LEU A 177 -13.83 -1.19 6.44
CA LEU A 177 -14.85 -0.18 6.20
C LEU A 177 -16.28 -0.72 6.22
N LYS A 178 -16.49 -1.99 5.87
CA LYS A 178 -17.83 -2.59 5.81
C LYS A 178 -18.04 -3.59 6.92
N ASP A 179 -17.26 -4.65 6.95
CA ASP A 179 -17.54 -5.78 7.85
C ASP A 179 -17.24 -5.47 9.31
N TRP A 180 -16.06 -4.93 9.58
CA TRP A 180 -15.65 -4.60 10.93
C TRP A 180 -16.47 -3.44 11.51
N LEU A 181 -16.59 -2.33 10.77
CA LEU A 181 -17.41 -1.18 11.21
C LEU A 181 -18.88 -1.56 11.47
N ARG A 182 -19.48 -2.41 10.63
CA ARG A 182 -20.85 -2.91 10.86
C ARG A 182 -20.94 -3.68 12.18
N LYS A 183 -19.95 -4.51 12.51
CA LYS A 183 -19.93 -5.26 13.78
C LYS A 183 -19.81 -4.33 14.98
N GLN A 184 -19.01 -3.26 14.90
CA GLN A 184 -18.88 -2.29 15.98
C GLN A 184 -20.17 -1.49 16.24
N LYS A 185 -20.99 -1.28 15.21
CA LYS A 185 -22.27 -0.57 15.34
C LYS A 185 -23.43 -1.45 15.83
N ARG A 186 -23.26 -2.78 15.91
CA ARG A 186 -24.33 -3.62 16.44
C ARG A 186 -24.43 -3.38 17.95
N PRO A 187 -25.58 -2.90 18.46
CA PRO A 187 -25.79 -2.84 19.90
C PRO A 187 -25.61 -4.26 20.46
N ALA A 188 -24.94 -4.37 21.61
CA ALA A 188 -24.79 -5.65 22.28
C ALA A 188 -26.19 -6.26 22.42
N ALA A 189 -26.41 -7.45 21.84
CA ALA A 189 -27.70 -8.11 21.93
C ALA A 189 -28.03 -8.23 23.42
N LYS A 190 -29.14 -7.60 23.84
CA LYS A 190 -29.66 -7.76 25.21
C LYS A 190 -29.79 -9.27 25.43
N LYS A 191 -29.01 -9.82 26.36
CA LYS A 191 -29.17 -11.22 26.77
C LYS A 191 -30.65 -11.44 27.07
N PRO A 192 -31.29 -12.50 26.55
CA PRO A 192 -32.64 -12.82 26.99
C PRO A 192 -32.58 -13.00 28.51
N ALA A 193 -33.45 -12.28 29.22
CA ALA A 193 -33.61 -12.46 30.65
C ALA A 193 -33.92 -13.94 30.90
N ALA A 194 -33.06 -14.61 31.67
CA ALA A 194 -33.32 -15.97 32.10
C ALA A 194 -34.67 -16.00 32.83
N LYS A 195 -35.58 -16.84 32.34
CA LYS A 195 -36.81 -17.21 33.05
C LYS A 195 -36.48 -18.30 34.05
#